data_AF-A0A3B6QCG4-F1
#
_entry.id   AF-A0A3B6QCG4-F1
#
_cell.length_a   1.000
_cell.length_b   1.000
_cell.length_c   1.000
_cell.angle_alpha   90.00
_cell.angle_beta   90.00
_cell.angle_gamma   90.00
#
_symmetry.space_group_name_H-M   'P 1'
#
loop_
_entity.id
_entity.type
_entity.pdbx_description
1 polymer ?
#
loop_
_entity_poly.entity_id
_entity_poly.type
_entity_poly.pdbx_seq_one_letter_code
_entity_poly.pdbx_strand_id
1 'polypeptide(L)'
;MFRKILLCVELLGEEKIAAKVKYLKSTLGWSDAEVGIALSKDPSVLRRSKNMLQRRSEFLLSELGLEPAYIAHRPAILTYSLECRPRPRYYVVKFLKENGLLAHSHSYYTALLRTEKVFMEKYICPHMEAAPQLAEDYAAAC
;
A
#
# COMPACT_ATOMS: atom_id res chain seq x y z
N MET A 1 -4.17 -3.23 -18.42
CA MET A 1 -4.24 -1.78 -18.11
C MET A 1 -5.40 -1.11 -18.85
N PHE A 2 -5.43 -1.11 -20.18
CA PHE A 2 -6.53 -0.54 -20.98
C PHE A 2 -7.95 -0.98 -20.55
N ARG A 3 -8.20 -2.28 -20.35
CA ARG A 3 -9.52 -2.75 -19.86
C ARG A 3 -9.94 -2.14 -18.52
N LYS A 4 -8.99 -1.90 -17.60
CA LYS A 4 -9.30 -1.28 -16.30
C LYS A 4 -9.64 0.21 -16.46
N ILE A 5 -8.95 0.90 -17.38
CA ILE A 5 -9.23 2.31 -17.69
C ILE A 5 -10.60 2.44 -18.33
N LEU A 6 -10.88 1.66 -19.38
CA LEU A 6 -12.18 1.60 -20.06
C LEU A 6 -13.32 1.33 -19.08
N LEU A 7 -13.18 0.30 -18.23
CA LEU A 7 -14.17 0.02 -17.18
C LEU A 7 -14.34 1.18 -16.20
N CYS A 8 -13.28 1.92 -15.86
CA CYS A 8 -13.42 3.08 -14.97
C CYS A 8 -14.17 4.22 -15.64
N VAL A 9 -13.91 4.50 -16.92
CA VAL A 9 -14.59 5.57 -17.69
C VAL A 9 -16.04 5.19 -17.98
N GLU A 10 -16.33 3.93 -18.31
CA GLU A 10 -17.69 3.43 -18.52
C GLU A 10 -18.51 3.46 -17.22
N LEU A 11 -17.91 3.14 -16.07
CA LEU A 11 -18.60 3.13 -14.78
C LEU A 11 -18.71 4.51 -14.13
N LEU A 12 -17.83 5.45 -14.47
CA LEU A 12 -17.72 6.76 -13.83
C LEU A 12 -17.77 7.85 -14.89
N GLY A 13 -18.83 8.67 -14.87
CA GLY A 13 -18.88 9.87 -15.69
C GLY A 13 -17.73 10.83 -15.40
N GLU A 14 -17.38 11.67 -16.37
CA GLU A 14 -16.22 12.59 -16.32
C GLU A 14 -16.19 13.44 -15.05
N GLU A 15 -17.35 13.98 -14.63
CA GLU A 15 -17.46 14.75 -13.38
C GLU A 15 -17.10 13.94 -12.14
N LYS A 16 -17.52 12.66 -12.08
CA LYS A 16 -17.19 11.76 -10.96
C LYS A 16 -15.70 11.46 -10.93
N ILE A 17 -15.08 11.29 -12.11
CA ILE A 17 -13.64 11.09 -12.22
C ILE A 17 -12.92 12.36 -11.75
N ALA A 18 -13.27 13.53 -12.26
CA ALA A 18 -12.66 14.80 -11.88
C ALA A 18 -12.75 15.06 -10.37
N ALA A 19 -13.94 14.84 -9.78
CA ALA A 19 -14.14 14.96 -8.34
C ALA A 19 -13.29 13.95 -7.54
N LYS A 20 -13.10 12.73 -8.07
CA LYS A 20 -12.28 11.69 -7.45
C LYS A 20 -10.79 12.02 -7.54
N VAL A 21 -10.32 12.54 -8.67
CA VAL A 21 -8.95 13.00 -8.87
C VAL A 21 -8.63 14.14 -7.91
N LYS A 22 -9.51 15.15 -7.83
CA LYS A 22 -9.36 16.26 -6.87
C LYS A 22 -9.27 15.76 -5.43
N TYR A 23 -10.11 14.80 -5.07
CA TYR A 23 -10.07 14.17 -3.75
C TYR A 23 -8.74 13.45 -3.50
N LEU A 24 -8.26 12.62 -4.43
CA LEU A 24 -6.97 11.92 -4.30
C LEU A 24 -5.80 12.89 -4.12
N LYS A 25 -5.75 13.96 -4.92
CA LYS A 25 -4.72 15.01 -4.79
C LYS A 25 -4.71 15.61 -3.38
N SER A 26 -5.89 16.03 -2.89
CA SER A 26 -6.02 16.64 -1.56
C SER A 26 -5.67 15.67 -0.43
N THR A 27 -6.11 14.41 -0.52
CA THR A 27 -5.91 13.42 0.53
C THR A 27 -4.49 12.87 0.59
N LEU A 28 -3.81 12.75 -0.56
CA LEU A 28 -2.46 12.19 -0.64
C LEU A 28 -1.36 13.23 -0.78
N GLY A 29 -1.71 14.51 -0.91
CA GLY A 29 -0.75 15.58 -1.19
C GLY A 29 -0.15 15.52 -2.59
N TRP A 30 -0.83 14.88 -3.55
CA TRP A 30 -0.31 14.72 -4.92
C TRP A 30 -0.47 15.98 -5.78
N SER A 31 0.59 16.30 -6.51
CA SER A 31 0.60 17.16 -7.68
C SER A 31 -0.16 16.55 -8.86
N ASP A 32 -0.41 17.34 -9.92
CA ASP A 32 -1.01 16.84 -11.16
C ASP A 32 -0.15 15.77 -11.84
N ALA A 33 1.17 15.91 -11.79
CA ALA A 33 2.09 14.90 -12.31
C ALA A 33 1.99 13.58 -11.53
N GLU A 34 1.98 13.64 -10.20
CA GLU A 34 1.90 12.45 -9.35
C GLU A 34 0.59 11.70 -9.49
N VAL A 35 -0.56 12.40 -9.51
CA VAL A 35 -1.85 11.73 -9.74
C VAL A 35 -1.92 11.14 -11.15
N GLY A 36 -1.31 11.80 -12.14
CA GLY A 36 -1.15 11.25 -13.48
C GLY A 36 -0.35 9.94 -13.49
N ILE A 37 0.81 9.92 -12.80
CA ILE A 37 1.63 8.72 -12.63
C ILE A 37 0.83 7.60 -11.96
N ALA A 38 0.15 7.89 -10.85
CA ALA A 38 -0.63 6.91 -10.10
C ALA A 38 -1.75 6.29 -10.95
N LEU A 39 -2.54 7.12 -11.63
CA LEU A 39 -3.66 6.65 -12.44
C LEU A 39 -3.20 5.93 -13.72
N SER A 40 -2.07 6.34 -14.30
CA SER A 40 -1.45 5.64 -15.43
C SER A 40 -0.92 4.26 -15.07
N LYS A 41 -0.63 4.00 -13.77
CA LYS A 41 -0.11 2.72 -13.25
C LYS A 41 -1.18 1.82 -12.67
N ASP A 42 -2.17 2.37 -11.98
CA ASP A 42 -3.33 1.63 -11.50
C ASP A 42 -4.59 2.50 -11.42
N PRO A 43 -5.44 2.51 -12.46
CA PRO A 43 -6.68 3.28 -12.46
C PRO A 43 -7.72 2.74 -11.47
N SER A 44 -7.53 1.52 -10.91
CA SER A 44 -8.49 0.92 -9.98
C SER A 44 -8.60 1.68 -8.66
N VAL A 45 -7.65 2.58 -8.37
CA VAL A 45 -7.72 3.54 -7.26
C VAL A 45 -8.98 4.41 -7.34
N LEU A 46 -9.43 4.78 -8.56
CA LEU A 46 -10.65 5.57 -8.77
C LEU A 46 -11.92 4.84 -8.29
N ARG A 47 -11.90 3.51 -8.31
CA ARG A 47 -13.03 2.67 -7.91
C ARG A 47 -13.12 2.45 -6.41
N ARG A 48 -12.12 2.85 -5.63
CA ARG A 48 -12.11 2.66 -4.17
C ARG A 48 -13.00 3.69 -3.49
N SER A 49 -13.67 3.33 -2.40
CA SER A 49 -14.51 4.29 -1.65
C SER A 49 -13.65 5.39 -1.03
N LYS A 50 -14.21 6.58 -0.81
CA LYS A 50 -13.49 7.70 -0.18
C LYS A 50 -12.99 7.33 1.22
N ASN A 51 -13.85 6.72 2.05
CA ASN A 51 -13.50 6.27 3.38
C ASN A 51 -12.30 5.30 3.38
N MET A 52 -12.27 4.35 2.44
CA MET A 52 -11.17 3.40 2.34
C MET A 52 -9.85 4.07 1.90
N LEU A 53 -9.93 5.06 0.99
CA LEU A 53 -8.77 5.84 0.58
C LEU A 53 -8.25 6.71 1.72
N GLN A 54 -9.13 7.32 2.52
CA GLN A 54 -8.75 8.14 3.67
C GLN A 54 -8.00 7.35 4.74
N ARG A 55 -8.55 6.19 5.16
CA ARG A 55 -7.87 5.34 6.16
C ARG A 55 -6.51 4.86 5.66
N ARG A 56 -6.42 4.53 4.37
CA ARG A 56 -5.16 4.11 3.74
C ARG A 56 -4.16 5.24 3.62
N SER A 57 -4.58 6.44 3.23
CA SER A 57 -3.68 7.59 3.15
C SER A 57 -3.15 7.97 4.51
N GLU A 58 -3.99 7.96 5.54
CA GLU A 58 -3.59 8.26 6.92
C GLU A 58 -2.56 7.25 7.42
N PHE A 59 -2.80 5.95 7.23
CA PHE A 59 -1.80 4.93 7.56
C PHE A 59 -0.48 5.14 6.80
N LEU A 60 -0.54 5.33 5.48
CA LEU A 60 0.68 5.41 4.65
C LEU A 60 1.48 6.71 4.87
N LEU A 61 0.81 7.84 5.06
CA LEU A 61 1.46 9.14 5.23
C LEU A 61 1.84 9.36 6.69
N SER A 62 0.89 9.18 7.62
CA SER A 62 1.06 9.54 9.02
C SER A 62 1.75 8.43 9.81
N GLU A 63 1.32 7.17 9.67
CA GLU A 63 1.89 6.06 10.46
C GLU A 63 3.18 5.51 9.84
N LEU A 64 3.24 5.41 8.50
CA LEU A 64 4.42 4.89 7.80
C LEU A 64 5.42 5.96 7.37
N GLY A 65 5.03 7.24 7.39
CA GLY A 65 5.89 8.33 6.94
C GLY A 65 6.30 8.24 5.47
N LEU A 66 5.49 7.60 4.60
CA LEU A 66 5.85 7.46 3.20
C LEU A 66 5.60 8.78 2.46
N GLU A 67 6.58 9.17 1.64
CA GLU A 67 6.46 10.35 0.79
C GLU A 67 5.31 10.21 -0.23
N PRO A 68 4.52 11.28 -0.49
CA PRO A 68 3.47 11.30 -1.50
C PRO A 68 3.91 10.75 -2.87
N ALA A 69 5.07 11.20 -3.36
CA ALA A 69 5.67 10.74 -4.61
C ALA A 69 5.93 9.23 -4.59
N TYR A 70 6.41 8.70 -3.46
CA TYR A 70 6.66 7.28 -3.31
C TYR A 70 5.39 6.45 -3.52
N ILE A 71 4.26 6.91 -2.97
CA ILE A 71 2.94 6.28 -3.09
C ILE A 71 2.41 6.43 -4.53
N ALA A 72 2.60 7.59 -5.16
CA ALA A 72 2.18 7.86 -6.55
C ALA A 72 2.80 6.87 -7.54
N HIS A 73 4.07 6.53 -7.36
CA HIS A 73 4.76 5.53 -8.19
C HIS A 73 4.29 4.08 -7.94
N ARG A 74 3.48 3.87 -6.90
CA ARG A 74 3.15 2.57 -6.29
C ARG A 74 1.66 2.44 -5.90
N PRO A 75 0.71 2.86 -6.77
CA PRO A 75 -0.69 3.07 -6.42
C PRO A 75 -1.43 1.79 -5.98
N ALA A 76 -0.93 0.61 -6.35
CA ALA A 76 -1.51 -0.67 -5.93
C ALA A 76 -1.62 -0.82 -4.41
N ILE A 77 -0.74 -0.17 -3.63
CA ILE A 77 -0.81 -0.18 -2.16
C ILE A 77 -2.13 0.39 -1.63
N LEU A 78 -2.73 1.34 -2.37
CA LEU A 78 -4.03 1.95 -2.05
C LEU A 78 -5.20 1.04 -2.39
N THR A 79 -4.96 -0.18 -2.89
CA THR A 79 -6.01 -1.09 -3.35
C THR A 79 -6.19 -2.33 -2.46
N TYR A 80 -5.17 -2.74 -1.69
CA TYR A 80 -5.23 -3.90 -0.78
C TYR A 80 -5.93 -3.59 0.55
N SER A 81 -6.62 -4.60 1.11
CA SER A 81 -7.23 -4.50 2.46
C SER A 81 -6.17 -4.14 3.49
N LEU A 82 -6.32 -2.99 4.17
CA LEU A 82 -5.32 -2.40 5.04
C LEU A 82 -5.01 -3.31 6.24
N GLU A 83 -6.06 -3.82 6.87
CA GLU A 83 -5.97 -4.65 8.07
C GLU A 83 -5.38 -6.03 7.75
N CYS A 84 -5.74 -6.63 6.62
CA CYS A 84 -5.33 -8.01 6.34
C CYS A 84 -3.91 -8.13 5.76
N ARG A 85 -3.34 -7.07 5.18
CA ARG A 85 -2.07 -7.19 4.44
C ARG A 85 -1.05 -6.07 4.70
N PRO A 86 -1.30 -4.79 4.38
CA PRO A 86 -0.31 -3.75 4.61
C PRO A 86 0.10 -3.59 6.07
N ARG A 87 -0.86 -3.59 7.01
CA ARG A 87 -0.60 -3.32 8.43
C ARG A 87 0.20 -4.45 9.11
N PRO A 88 -0.19 -5.74 9.05
CA PRO A 88 0.58 -6.83 9.67
C PRO A 88 2.00 -6.93 9.12
N ARG A 89 2.13 -6.80 7.80
CA ARG A 89 3.43 -6.93 7.13
C ARG A 89 4.35 -5.74 7.39
N TYR A 90 3.78 -4.55 7.57
CA TYR A 90 4.57 -3.39 7.97
C TYR A 90 5.22 -3.62 9.34
N TYR A 91 4.44 -4.08 10.32
CA TYR A 91 4.96 -4.31 11.68
C TYR A 91 6.05 -5.37 11.70
N VAL A 92 5.90 -6.46 10.96
CA VAL A 92 6.96 -7.45 10.78
C VAL A 92 8.23 -6.80 10.23
N VAL A 93 8.15 -6.07 9.12
CA VAL A 93 9.34 -5.44 8.51
C VAL A 93 9.96 -4.39 9.42
N LYS A 94 9.14 -3.63 10.16
CA LYS A 94 9.58 -2.63 11.13
C LYS A 94 10.34 -3.31 12.27
N PHE A 95 9.75 -4.34 12.88
CA PHE A 95 10.37 -5.14 13.94
C PHE A 95 11.73 -5.71 13.49
N LEU A 96 11.79 -6.32 12.31
CA LEU A 96 13.04 -6.89 11.81
C LEU A 96 14.12 -5.82 11.61
N LYS A 97 13.76 -4.64 11.11
CA LYS A 97 14.69 -3.53 10.95
C LYS A 97 15.20 -3.00 12.28
N GLU A 98 14.30 -2.78 13.24
CA GLU A 98 14.64 -2.25 14.57
C GLU A 98 15.51 -3.22 15.37
N ASN A 99 15.40 -4.52 15.13
CA ASN A 99 16.23 -5.56 15.75
C ASN A 99 17.47 -5.94 14.93
N GLY A 100 17.80 -5.21 13.86
CA GLY A 100 18.98 -5.48 13.03
C GLY A 100 18.91 -6.77 12.19
N LEU A 101 17.75 -7.42 12.14
CA LEU A 101 17.50 -8.65 11.38
C LEU A 101 17.24 -8.38 9.89
N LEU A 102 16.95 -7.12 9.53
CA LEU A 102 16.74 -6.70 8.15
C LEU A 102 17.37 -5.32 7.89
N ALA A 103 18.10 -5.16 6.79
CA ALA A 103 18.74 -3.88 6.49
C ALA A 103 17.70 -2.76 6.26
N HIS A 104 17.96 -1.56 6.82
CA HIS A 104 17.06 -0.41 6.72
C HIS A 104 16.76 0.03 5.29
N SER A 105 17.68 -0.24 4.35
CA SER A 105 17.52 0.00 2.91
C SER A 105 16.42 -0.86 2.25
N HIS A 106 15.94 -1.92 2.90
CA HIS A 106 14.86 -2.75 2.35
C HIS A 106 13.56 -1.95 2.22
N SER A 107 12.98 -1.99 1.03
CA SER A 107 11.72 -1.29 0.74
C SER A 107 10.54 -1.98 1.44
N TYR A 108 9.82 -1.22 2.28
CA TYR A 108 8.54 -1.67 2.87
C TYR A 108 7.57 -2.11 1.78
N TYR A 109 7.40 -1.30 0.73
CA TYR A 109 6.53 -1.63 -0.40
C TYR A 109 6.79 -3.00 -1.01
N THR A 110 8.06 -3.39 -1.15
CA THR A 110 8.41 -4.68 -1.74
C THR A 110 7.86 -5.82 -0.90
N ALA A 111 7.93 -5.70 0.42
CA ALA A 111 7.39 -6.68 1.35
C ALA A 111 5.84 -6.71 1.31
N LEU A 112 5.21 -5.54 1.28
CA LEU A 112 3.74 -5.41 1.26
C LEU A 112 3.10 -6.05 0.02
N LEU A 113 3.80 -6.08 -1.12
CA LEU A 113 3.28 -6.61 -2.38
C LEU A 113 3.57 -8.09 -2.64
N ARG A 114 4.35 -8.78 -1.80
CA ARG A 114 4.63 -10.21 -2.03
C ARG A 114 3.37 -11.06 -1.82
N THR A 115 3.33 -12.22 -2.46
CA THR A 115 2.37 -13.27 -2.08
C THR A 115 2.61 -13.69 -0.64
N GLU A 116 1.61 -14.25 0.02
CA GLU A 116 1.73 -14.77 1.40
C GLU A 116 2.93 -15.69 1.57
N LYS A 117 3.04 -16.71 0.71
CA LYS A 117 4.17 -17.65 0.68
C LYS A 117 5.52 -16.94 0.66
N VAL A 118 5.75 -16.08 -0.34
CA VAL A 118 7.02 -15.33 -0.48
C VAL A 118 7.26 -14.37 0.68
N PHE A 119 6.21 -13.84 1.30
CA PHE A 119 6.38 -12.99 2.49
C PHE A 119 6.87 -13.81 3.68
N MET A 120 6.22 -14.95 3.97
CA MET A 120 6.63 -15.88 5.03
C MET A 120 8.07 -16.34 4.84
N GLU A 121 8.41 -16.83 3.65
CA GLU A 121 9.74 -17.36 3.31
C GLU A 121 10.87 -16.32 3.47
N LYS A 122 10.58 -15.03 3.23
CA LYS A 122 11.60 -13.97 3.23
C LYS A 122 11.69 -13.18 4.52
N TYR A 123 10.60 -13.06 5.27
CA TYR A 123 10.52 -12.14 6.41
C TYR A 123 10.16 -12.83 7.72
N ILE A 124 9.70 -14.09 7.71
CA ILE A 124 9.31 -14.78 8.95
C ILE A 124 10.19 -16.02 9.16
N CYS A 125 10.18 -16.96 8.21
CA CYS A 125 10.94 -18.21 8.34
C CYS A 125 12.44 -18.03 8.66
N PRO A 126 13.17 -17.06 8.06
CA PRO A 126 14.59 -16.87 8.35
C PRO A 126 14.90 -16.39 9.77
N HIS A 127 13.89 -15.92 10.51
CA HIS A 127 14.05 -15.26 11.80
C HIS A 127 13.36 -16.00 12.95
N MET A 128 12.86 -17.23 12.74
CA MET A 128 12.12 -17.96 13.78
C MET A 128 12.98 -18.31 15.00
N GLU A 129 14.29 -18.48 14.86
CA GLU A 129 15.18 -18.70 16.01
C GLU A 129 15.39 -17.40 16.81
N ALA A 130 15.56 -16.27 16.11
CA ALA A 130 15.82 -14.96 16.73
C ALA A 130 14.53 -14.29 17.26
N ALA A 131 13.38 -14.62 16.68
CA ALA A 131 12.07 -14.03 17.00
C ALA A 131 10.97 -15.11 16.91
N PRO A 132 10.92 -16.06 17.86
CA PRO A 132 10.04 -17.23 17.79
C PRO A 132 8.55 -16.88 17.78
N GLN A 133 8.16 -15.76 18.40
CA GLN A 133 6.75 -15.31 18.46
C GLN A 133 6.30 -14.58 17.19
N LEU A 134 7.22 -14.18 16.31
CA LEU A 134 6.90 -13.34 15.14
C LEU A 134 5.89 -14.00 14.19
N ALA A 135 5.95 -15.32 14.04
CA ALA A 135 5.03 -16.06 13.18
C ALA A 135 3.61 -16.10 13.77
N GLU A 136 3.48 -16.28 15.08
CA GLU A 136 2.20 -16.33 15.80
C GLU A 136 1.54 -14.94 15.81
N ASP A 137 2.32 -13.90 16.12
CA ASP A 137 1.85 -12.50 16.13
C ASP A 137 1.37 -12.07 14.74
N TYR A 138 2.10 -12.45 13.69
CA TYR A 138 1.70 -12.17 12.32
C TYR A 138 0.42 -12.92 11.92
N ALA A 139 0.30 -14.19 12.28
CA ALA A 139 -0.90 -14.98 11.99
C ALA A 139 -2.14 -14.45 12.72
N ALA A 140 -2.00 -13.95 13.95
CA ALA A 140 -3.10 -13.35 14.71
C ALA A 140 -3.56 -11.99 14.15
N ALA A 141 -2.69 -11.29 13.41
CA ALA A 141 -2.97 -9.98 12.84
C ALA A 141 -3.60 -10.02 11.43
N CYS A 142 -3.60 -11.19 10.75
CA CYS A 142 -4.10 -11.37 9.38
C CYS A 142 -5.55 -11.85 9.31
#